data_AF-A0A3D1HLD4-F1
#
_entry.id   AF-A0A3D1HLD4-F1
#
_cell.length_a   1.000
_cell.length_b   1.000
_cell.length_c   1.000
_cell.angle_alpha   90.00
_cell.angle_beta   90.00
_cell.angle_gamma   90.00
#
_symmetry.space_group_name_H-M   'P 1'
#
loop_
_entity.id
_entity.type
_entity.pdbx_description
1 polymer ?
#
loop_
_entity_poly.entity_id
_entity_poly.type
_entity_poly.pdbx_seq_one_letter_code
_entity_poly.pdbx_strand_id
1 'polypeptide(L)'
;MNWLKYIFGSLLTISLNVSAQNYNAVYSSDKRVVKICLPAEREIYGGTIIKAIYTKTDFNAQEMGAFEYACKLVEECMPTTCPINIKVEFSDAIRNGALAVVQPMAAKEGMCGTIDGRVYDKMYAKRYMQLWSDANGPEGEDGLKFYRDSEDATIKFASKDLFSFSLDTTDIKSDKYDFVTVAIQALIKAIGFTCNAYVSDNKLSISPTQANKFTYTILNNDPSKNYQLAISNNAYLGTDYSNERWLLECKAPYRQGISLNYMAESDDEGTAIMQYGISKGSYIRKIGDFMKTFFTMCEWDRPIVTGTTGDNYNVVFCNTSDVISYKGIVSNSKASNNIKISSPSPDELKSYLRSVAEVGEVGKYVLLKDGTWRTFENLTNLNDSNAYARSVDGFLRIKDIKKEIGVNGQYSNLVIHYYLYNYIPQKAKAGLVGYTISQDNLQATNARRKSVARVNKENTYLDVTIGVKNTEGTDYIVVEQTDADYPVPYSYVIDNPRAGTFVAYMSKEYPSTFKLTYVNSNGENIGEPFTVDLRPTSSGIDRIDKTVELYIKENAIKYNINMTGSIRLMYAITDLTSGRTVLNGTINQPQGNINISLLPRGTYSISVYNINSQFKKLIERKWVK
;
A
#
# COMPACT_ATOMS: atom_id res chain seq x y z
N MET A 1 0.51 72.99 2.22
CA MET A 1 -0.80 73.22 2.86
C MET A 1 -1.79 72.25 2.22
N ASN A 2 -2.35 71.34 3.04
CA ASN A 2 -3.52 70.45 2.87
C ASN A 2 -3.54 69.43 1.71
N TRP A 3 -3.41 68.11 1.94
CA TRP A 3 -4.30 67.13 2.62
C TRP A 3 -5.58 66.74 1.84
N LEU A 4 -5.60 65.44 1.45
CA LEU A 4 -6.69 64.45 1.47
C LEU A 4 -8.07 64.76 0.82
N LYS A 5 -8.51 63.88 -0.11
CA LYS A 5 -9.59 62.88 0.12
C LYS A 5 -9.82 61.91 -1.08
N TYR A 6 -9.69 60.62 -0.75
CA TYR A 6 -10.03 59.33 -1.39
C TYR A 6 -11.24 59.24 -2.34
N ILE A 7 -11.22 58.25 -3.27
CA ILE A 7 -11.95 56.95 -3.18
C ILE A 7 -11.49 55.95 -4.28
N PHE A 8 -11.09 54.75 -3.80
CA PHE A 8 -11.16 53.37 -4.34
C PHE A 8 -11.56 53.13 -5.82
N GLY A 9 -11.01 52.18 -6.57
CA GLY A 9 -10.41 50.89 -6.19
C GLY A 9 -11.22 49.75 -6.81
N SER A 10 -10.79 49.21 -7.96
CA SER A 10 -11.17 47.87 -8.45
C SER A 10 -10.20 47.40 -9.53
N LEU A 11 -8.96 47.13 -9.14
CA LEU A 11 -8.16 46.11 -9.82
C LEU A 11 -8.89 44.80 -9.53
N LEU A 12 -9.50 44.21 -10.56
CA LEU A 12 -10.02 42.84 -10.53
C LEU A 12 -8.83 41.89 -10.34
N THR A 13 -8.35 41.77 -9.10
CA THR A 13 -7.75 40.53 -8.65
C THR A 13 -8.89 39.54 -8.64
N ILE A 14 -9.01 38.75 -9.71
CA ILE A 14 -9.66 37.45 -9.63
C ILE A 14 -8.77 36.64 -8.69
N SER A 15 -8.99 36.82 -7.39
CA SER A 15 -8.67 35.81 -6.40
C SER A 15 -9.54 34.62 -6.80
N LEU A 16 -9.00 33.75 -7.65
CA LEU A 16 -9.40 32.36 -7.69
C LEU A 16 -9.20 31.87 -6.26
N ASN A 17 -10.26 31.93 -5.47
CA ASN A 17 -10.44 30.99 -4.38
C ASN A 17 -10.57 29.63 -5.07
N VAL A 18 -9.43 29.05 -5.47
CA VAL A 18 -9.29 27.61 -5.62
C VAL A 18 -9.40 27.07 -4.21
N SER A 19 -10.64 26.99 -3.72
CA SER A 19 -10.99 26.08 -2.64
C SER A 19 -10.43 24.73 -3.04
N ALA A 20 -9.52 24.21 -2.22
CA ALA A 20 -8.81 22.95 -2.41
C ALA A 20 -9.63 21.92 -3.19
N GLN A 21 -9.16 21.53 -4.38
CA GLN A 21 -9.73 20.40 -5.10
C GLN A 21 -9.58 19.17 -4.18
N ASN A 22 -10.69 18.69 -3.62
CA ASN A 22 -10.67 17.52 -2.74
C ASN A 22 -10.20 16.30 -3.54
N TYR A 23 -9.03 15.78 -3.14
CA TYR A 23 -8.34 14.68 -3.77
C TYR A 23 -9.16 13.37 -3.73
N ASN A 24 -8.92 12.49 -4.70
CA ASN A 24 -9.31 11.08 -4.59
C ASN A 24 -8.62 10.50 -3.35
N ALA A 25 -9.39 10.21 -2.31
CA ALA A 25 -8.87 9.90 -0.99
C ALA A 25 -9.64 8.77 -0.33
N VAL A 26 -9.06 8.20 0.73
CA VAL A 26 -9.69 7.31 1.70
C VAL A 26 -9.86 8.10 2.98
N TYR A 27 -11.07 8.11 3.56
CA TYR A 27 -11.37 8.94 4.73
C TYR A 27 -11.51 8.11 6.01
N SER A 28 -11.16 8.72 7.14
CA SER A 28 -11.51 8.26 8.47
C SER A 28 -12.97 8.56 8.78
N SER A 29 -13.54 7.83 9.73
CA SER A 29 -14.89 8.03 10.24
C SER A 29 -14.99 7.68 11.73
N ASP A 30 -16.01 8.23 12.38
CA ASP A 30 -16.39 7.89 13.76
C ASP A 30 -17.64 6.98 13.78
N LYS A 31 -17.95 6.32 12.66
CA LYS A 31 -19.03 5.33 12.52
C LYS A 31 -18.76 4.09 13.39
N ARG A 32 -19.76 3.18 13.43
CA ARG A 32 -19.61 1.87 14.11
C ARG A 32 -18.40 1.10 13.58
N VAL A 33 -17.76 0.34 14.47
CA VAL A 33 -16.66 -0.56 14.12
C VAL A 33 -17.18 -1.70 13.25
N VAL A 34 -16.51 -1.97 12.12
CA VAL A 34 -16.85 -3.04 11.19
C VAL A 34 -15.74 -4.09 11.19
N LYS A 35 -16.09 -5.36 11.33
CA LYS A 35 -15.14 -6.48 11.44
C LYS A 35 -15.55 -7.59 10.49
N ILE A 36 -14.96 -7.60 9.30
CA ILE A 36 -15.27 -8.56 8.24
C ILE A 36 -13.98 -9.30 7.89
N CYS A 37 -13.95 -10.59 8.21
CA CYS A 37 -12.82 -11.47 7.91
C CYS A 37 -12.76 -11.83 6.42
N LEU A 38 -11.61 -12.36 6.00
CA LEU A 38 -11.46 -12.96 4.68
C LEU A 38 -12.31 -14.25 4.64
N PRO A 39 -13.17 -14.46 3.63
CA PRO A 39 -13.87 -15.72 3.47
C PRO A 39 -12.90 -16.89 3.24
N ALA A 40 -13.18 -18.04 3.87
CA ALA A 40 -12.39 -19.26 3.69
C ALA A 40 -12.49 -19.78 2.24
N GLU A 41 -13.70 -19.75 1.69
CA GLU A 41 -14.00 -20.07 0.30
C GLU A 41 -14.23 -18.77 -0.47
N ARG A 42 -13.48 -18.59 -1.55
CA ARG A 42 -13.63 -17.46 -2.47
C ARG A 42 -13.11 -17.82 -3.84
N GLU A 43 -13.69 -17.17 -4.84
CA GLU A 43 -13.20 -17.28 -6.20
C GLU A 43 -11.96 -16.40 -6.38
N ILE A 44 -10.94 -16.96 -7.02
CA ILE A 44 -9.73 -16.24 -7.41
C ILE A 44 -9.74 -16.08 -8.93
N TYR A 45 -9.55 -14.85 -9.33
CA TYR A 45 -9.65 -14.37 -10.69
C TYR A 45 -8.29 -13.91 -11.23
N GLY A 46 -8.00 -14.29 -12.47
CA GLY A 46 -6.88 -13.79 -13.24
C GLY A 46 -5.48 -14.06 -12.66
N GLY A 47 -4.51 -13.30 -13.18
CA GLY A 47 -3.11 -13.33 -12.79
C GLY A 47 -2.43 -11.97 -12.93
N THR A 48 -3.16 -10.91 -12.63
CA THR A 48 -2.56 -9.59 -12.46
C THR A 48 -1.65 -9.57 -11.24
N ILE A 49 -0.56 -8.82 -11.35
CA ILE A 49 0.35 -8.51 -10.24
C ILE A 49 0.41 -6.99 -10.07
N ILE A 50 0.20 -6.53 -8.84
CA ILE A 50 0.38 -5.15 -8.41
C ILE A 50 1.76 -5.04 -7.76
N LYS A 51 2.68 -4.37 -8.45
CA LYS A 51 4.05 -4.13 -8.02
C LYS A 51 4.14 -2.86 -7.19
N ALA A 52 4.47 -3.02 -5.92
CA ALA A 52 4.74 -1.90 -5.02
C ALA A 52 6.14 -1.31 -5.27
N ILE A 53 6.21 0.00 -5.49
CA ILE A 53 7.45 0.77 -5.60
C ILE A 53 7.57 1.65 -4.35
N TYR A 54 8.35 1.19 -3.38
CA TYR A 54 8.55 1.88 -2.11
C TYR A 54 9.64 2.96 -2.21
N THR A 55 9.43 4.09 -1.55
CA THR A 55 10.52 5.03 -1.24
C THR A 55 11.43 4.38 -0.19
N LYS A 56 12.71 4.14 -0.53
CA LYS A 56 13.63 3.27 0.23
C LYS A 56 13.88 3.67 1.71
N THR A 57 13.46 4.85 2.16
CA THR A 57 13.79 5.37 3.50
C THR A 57 12.70 5.17 4.55
N ASP A 58 11.46 4.83 4.16
CA ASP A 58 10.31 5.02 5.06
C ASP A 58 9.59 3.73 5.46
N PHE A 59 9.88 2.60 4.79
CA PHE A 59 9.18 1.33 4.96
C PHE A 59 10.05 0.24 5.60
N ASN A 60 9.54 -0.40 6.65
CA ASN A 60 10.09 -1.63 7.23
C ASN A 60 9.41 -2.88 6.64
N ALA A 61 9.91 -4.07 7.00
CA ALA A 61 9.41 -5.34 6.46
C ALA A 61 7.92 -5.59 6.76
N GLN A 62 7.43 -5.28 7.97
CA GLN A 62 6.03 -5.45 8.34
C GLN A 62 5.13 -4.53 7.50
N GLU A 63 5.52 -3.27 7.35
CA GLU A 63 4.77 -2.28 6.55
C GLU A 63 4.69 -2.69 5.07
N MET A 64 5.82 -3.16 4.49
CA MET A 64 5.83 -3.70 3.13
C MET A 64 4.98 -4.97 3.02
N GLY A 65 5.04 -5.87 4.00
CA GLY A 65 4.25 -7.09 4.04
C GLY A 65 2.75 -6.81 4.07
N ALA A 66 2.32 -5.84 4.87
CA ALA A 66 0.92 -5.41 4.95
C ALA A 66 0.40 -4.83 3.64
N PHE A 67 1.19 -3.98 2.96
CA PHE A 67 0.81 -3.45 1.65
C PHE A 67 0.78 -4.55 0.57
N GLU A 68 1.82 -5.39 0.52
CA GLU A 68 1.89 -6.52 -0.42
C GLU A 68 0.77 -7.55 -0.19
N TYR A 69 0.28 -7.70 1.03
CA TYR A 69 -0.89 -8.52 1.34
C TYR A 69 -2.19 -7.88 0.81
N ALA A 70 -2.36 -6.56 0.98
CA ALA A 70 -3.47 -5.82 0.38
C ALA A 70 -3.47 -5.92 -1.15
N CYS A 71 -2.30 -5.83 -1.78
CA CYS A 71 -2.16 -6.06 -3.22
C CYS A 71 -2.70 -7.43 -3.63
N LYS A 72 -2.29 -8.51 -2.96
CA LYS A 72 -2.74 -9.87 -3.28
C LYS A 72 -4.26 -10.04 -3.14
N LEU A 73 -4.87 -9.45 -2.10
CA LEU A 73 -6.33 -9.47 -1.95
C LEU A 73 -7.03 -8.85 -3.16
N VAL A 74 -6.53 -7.70 -3.63
CA VAL A 74 -7.08 -7.03 -4.80
C VAL A 74 -6.78 -7.81 -6.09
N GLU A 75 -5.57 -8.32 -6.26
CA GLU A 75 -5.16 -9.15 -7.41
C GLU A 75 -6.06 -10.37 -7.60
N GLU A 76 -6.48 -11.02 -6.51
CA GLU A 76 -7.38 -12.18 -6.55
C GLU A 76 -8.78 -11.84 -7.10
N CYS A 77 -9.15 -10.56 -7.15
CA CYS A 77 -10.42 -10.11 -7.70
C CYS A 77 -10.28 -9.45 -9.09
N MET A 78 -9.08 -9.38 -9.67
CA MET A 78 -8.81 -8.64 -10.90
C MET A 78 -8.70 -9.53 -12.15
N PRO A 79 -9.19 -9.08 -13.31
CA PRO A 79 -8.89 -9.73 -14.58
C PRO A 79 -7.40 -9.74 -14.82
N THR A 80 -6.87 -10.75 -15.52
CA THR A 80 -5.44 -10.77 -15.89
C THR A 80 -5.11 -9.56 -16.74
N THR A 81 -4.15 -8.74 -16.34
CA THR A 81 -3.61 -7.61 -17.11
C THR A 81 -2.10 -7.45 -16.94
N CYS A 82 -1.52 -6.52 -17.71
CA CYS A 82 -0.12 -6.16 -17.56
C CYS A 82 0.13 -5.72 -16.10
N PRO A 83 1.33 -5.98 -15.54
CA PRO A 83 1.65 -5.58 -14.19
C PRO A 83 1.34 -4.10 -13.92
N ILE A 84 0.78 -3.84 -12.75
CA ILE A 84 0.39 -2.51 -12.30
C ILE A 84 1.44 -2.02 -11.30
N ASN A 85 2.12 -0.92 -11.63
CA ASN A 85 3.17 -0.33 -10.81
C ASN A 85 2.60 0.78 -9.94
N ILE A 86 2.55 0.55 -8.62
CA ILE A 86 2.02 1.51 -7.64
C ILE A 86 3.17 2.06 -6.81
N LYS A 87 3.40 3.37 -6.88
CA LYS A 87 4.31 4.04 -5.97
C LYS A 87 3.64 4.29 -4.63
N VAL A 88 4.34 3.96 -3.55
CA VAL A 88 3.80 4.03 -2.19
C VAL A 88 4.65 4.92 -1.31
N GLU A 89 3.99 5.83 -0.58
CA GLU A 89 4.64 6.81 0.30
C GLU A 89 3.84 6.99 1.59
N PHE A 90 4.51 7.37 2.68
CA PHE A 90 3.87 7.97 3.86
C PHE A 90 4.04 9.49 3.85
N SER A 91 3.05 10.23 4.30
CA SER A 91 3.11 11.69 4.36
C SER A 91 2.32 12.28 5.53
N ASP A 92 3.02 13.03 6.38
CA ASP A 92 2.41 13.83 7.46
C ASP A 92 1.65 15.07 6.94
N ALA A 93 1.72 15.35 5.64
CA ALA A 93 1.05 16.48 5.01
C ALA A 93 -0.43 16.19 4.69
N ILE A 94 -0.88 14.94 4.76
CA ILE A 94 -2.27 14.58 4.54
C ILE A 94 -3.13 15.14 5.69
N ARG A 95 -4.18 15.90 5.33
CA ARG A 95 -5.07 16.59 6.29
C ARG A 95 -6.53 16.18 6.09
N ASN A 96 -7.42 16.77 6.90
CA ASN A 96 -8.88 16.70 6.76
C ASN A 96 -9.46 15.28 6.92
N GLY A 97 -8.87 14.46 7.80
CA GLY A 97 -9.35 13.11 8.05
C GLY A 97 -9.12 12.14 6.88
N ALA A 98 -8.29 12.48 5.90
CA ALA A 98 -7.86 11.50 4.91
C ALA A 98 -6.80 10.56 5.52
N LEU A 99 -6.98 9.26 5.30
CA LEU A 99 -6.04 8.19 5.65
C LEU A 99 -5.13 7.84 4.47
N ALA A 100 -5.58 8.07 3.24
CA ALA A 100 -4.77 7.95 2.04
C ALA A 100 -5.26 8.92 0.95
N VAL A 101 -4.35 9.31 0.06
CA VAL A 101 -4.62 10.04 -1.18
C VAL A 101 -4.09 9.23 -2.36
N VAL A 102 -4.90 9.10 -3.41
CA VAL A 102 -4.64 8.28 -4.58
C VAL A 102 -4.57 9.17 -5.81
N GLN A 103 -3.51 9.00 -6.60
CA GLN A 103 -3.31 9.73 -7.84
C GLN A 103 -3.03 8.74 -8.98
N PRO A 104 -4.06 8.36 -9.76
CA PRO A 104 -3.88 7.60 -10.99
C PRO A 104 -3.09 8.43 -12.02
N MET A 105 -2.24 7.77 -12.79
CA MET A 105 -1.52 8.40 -13.90
C MET A 105 -2.38 8.33 -15.16
N ALA A 106 -2.55 9.48 -15.82
CA ALA A 106 -3.16 9.51 -17.15
C ALA A 106 -2.25 8.82 -18.17
N ALA A 107 -2.84 8.13 -19.13
CA ALA A 107 -2.12 7.78 -20.35
C ALA A 107 -1.75 9.09 -21.07
N LYS A 108 -0.51 9.22 -21.54
CA LYS A 108 -0.12 10.41 -22.32
C LYS A 108 -0.92 10.48 -23.63
N GLU A 109 -1.20 11.69 -24.11
CA GLU A 109 -1.74 11.93 -25.44
C GLU A 109 -0.81 11.29 -26.49
N GLY A 110 -1.36 10.47 -27.38
CA GLY A 110 -0.60 9.64 -28.34
C GLY A 110 -0.27 8.22 -27.87
N MET A 111 -0.70 7.82 -26.67
CA MET A 111 -0.75 6.41 -26.25
C MET A 111 -2.18 5.86 -26.39
N CYS A 112 -2.32 4.53 -26.32
CA CYS A 112 -3.58 3.78 -26.37
C CYS A 112 -4.67 4.19 -25.34
N GLY A 113 -4.40 5.16 -24.48
CA GLY A 113 -5.39 5.68 -23.54
C GLY A 113 -6.32 6.73 -24.14
N THR A 114 -6.12 7.20 -25.38
CA THR A 114 -7.13 7.99 -26.10
C THR A 114 -8.00 7.08 -26.97
N ILE A 115 -9.21 6.75 -26.52
CA ILE A 115 -10.19 5.96 -27.30
C ILE A 115 -11.43 6.84 -27.49
N ASP A 116 -11.88 7.00 -28.73
CA ASP A 116 -13.00 7.88 -29.11
C ASP A 116 -12.84 9.33 -28.62
N GLY A 117 -11.60 9.85 -28.62
CA GLY A 117 -11.30 11.21 -28.17
C GLY A 117 -11.29 11.41 -26.66
N ARG A 118 -11.34 10.33 -25.86
CA ARG A 118 -11.32 10.36 -24.39
C ARG A 118 -10.00 9.78 -23.87
N VAL A 119 -9.32 10.52 -22.99
CA VAL A 119 -8.11 10.05 -22.30
C VAL A 119 -8.50 9.28 -21.04
N TYR A 120 -8.04 8.04 -20.90
CA TYR A 120 -8.22 7.19 -19.71
C TYR A 120 -6.94 7.08 -18.86
N ASP A 121 -7.07 6.54 -17.66
CA ASP A 121 -5.93 6.17 -16.82
C ASP A 121 -5.11 5.02 -17.44
N LYS A 122 -3.84 4.93 -17.06
CA LYS A 122 -2.92 3.92 -17.60
C LYS A 122 -3.37 2.49 -17.32
N MET A 123 -4.02 2.22 -16.19
CA MET A 123 -4.40 0.85 -15.83
C MET A 123 -5.46 0.32 -16.79
N TYR A 124 -6.49 1.12 -17.04
CA TYR A 124 -7.50 0.77 -18.05
C TYR A 124 -6.88 0.68 -19.45
N ALA A 125 -5.99 1.60 -19.83
CA ALA A 125 -5.32 1.54 -21.14
C ALA A 125 -4.51 0.24 -21.34
N LYS A 126 -3.78 -0.22 -20.30
CA LYS A 126 -3.09 -1.52 -20.31
C LYS A 126 -4.06 -2.69 -20.48
N ARG A 127 -5.20 -2.67 -19.78
CA ARG A 127 -6.23 -3.71 -19.94
C ARG A 127 -6.84 -3.69 -21.32
N TYR A 128 -7.24 -2.52 -21.82
CA TYR A 128 -7.83 -2.36 -23.14
C TYR A 128 -6.94 -2.94 -24.25
N MET A 129 -5.64 -2.63 -24.24
CA MET A 129 -4.67 -3.18 -25.19
C MET A 129 -4.55 -4.70 -25.16
N GLN A 130 -4.65 -5.27 -23.97
CA GLN A 130 -4.58 -6.71 -23.80
C GLN A 130 -5.85 -7.41 -24.30
N LEU A 131 -7.00 -6.73 -24.25
CA LEU A 131 -8.24 -7.20 -24.82
C LEU A 131 -8.24 -7.09 -26.35
N TRP A 132 -7.73 -5.97 -26.87
CA TRP A 132 -7.82 -5.56 -28.27
C TRP A 132 -6.44 -5.30 -28.85
N SER A 133 -5.79 -6.38 -29.34
CA SER A 133 -4.39 -6.40 -29.82
C SER A 133 -4.07 -5.47 -30.99
N ASP A 134 -5.09 -4.89 -31.62
CA ASP A 134 -4.99 -4.13 -32.87
C ASP A 134 -5.08 -2.61 -32.64
N ALA A 135 -5.05 -2.17 -31.38
CA ALA A 135 -5.05 -0.75 -31.04
C ALA A 135 -3.65 -0.12 -31.23
N ASN A 136 -3.60 1.16 -31.64
CA ASN A 136 -2.39 1.97 -31.86
C ASN A 136 -1.63 2.24 -30.53
N GLY A 137 -1.12 1.18 -29.89
CA GLY A 137 -0.35 1.27 -28.66
C GLY A 137 1.10 1.67 -28.90
N PRO A 138 1.82 2.13 -27.85
CA PRO A 138 3.23 2.44 -27.96
C PRO A 138 4.04 1.17 -28.31
N GLU A 139 4.94 1.31 -29.28
CA GLU A 139 5.80 0.22 -29.76
C GLU A 139 7.24 0.33 -29.21
N GLY A 140 8.05 -0.71 -29.45
CA GLY A 140 9.46 -0.72 -29.09
C GLY A 140 9.75 -0.44 -27.60
N GLU A 141 10.76 0.38 -27.34
CA GLU A 141 11.19 0.74 -25.98
C GLU A 141 10.13 1.55 -25.22
N ASP A 142 9.43 2.45 -25.90
CA ASP A 142 8.35 3.24 -25.28
C ASP A 142 7.17 2.35 -24.88
N GLY A 143 6.88 1.31 -25.67
CA GLY A 143 5.94 0.25 -25.29
C GLY A 143 6.39 -0.47 -24.02
N LEU A 144 7.63 -0.96 -23.96
CA LEU A 144 8.16 -1.64 -22.78
C LEU A 144 8.11 -0.73 -21.54
N LYS A 145 8.52 0.53 -21.68
CA LYS A 145 8.40 1.53 -20.61
C LYS A 145 6.95 1.68 -20.16
N PHE A 146 5.99 1.77 -21.08
CA PHE A 146 4.59 1.91 -20.74
C PHE A 146 4.04 0.68 -20.00
N TYR A 147 4.15 -0.51 -20.59
CA TYR A 147 3.52 -1.73 -20.08
C TYR A 147 4.23 -2.32 -18.85
N ARG A 148 5.56 -2.24 -18.78
CA ARG A 148 6.38 -2.93 -17.77
C ARG A 148 6.89 -2.01 -16.67
N ASP A 149 7.44 -0.85 -17.04
CA ASP A 149 8.35 -0.10 -16.15
C ASP A 149 7.72 1.15 -15.53
N SER A 150 6.77 1.78 -16.22
CA SER A 150 6.23 3.08 -15.80
C SER A 150 5.26 2.95 -14.64
N GLU A 151 5.25 3.96 -13.77
CA GLU A 151 4.28 4.10 -12.69
C GLU A 151 2.87 4.32 -13.25
N ASP A 152 1.90 3.61 -12.66
CA ASP A 152 0.48 3.66 -13.01
C ASP A 152 -0.36 4.45 -12.02
N ALA A 153 0.03 4.47 -10.74
CA ALA A 153 -0.53 5.39 -9.74
C ALA A 153 0.42 5.63 -8.57
N THR A 154 0.21 6.74 -7.88
CA THR A 154 0.79 7.01 -6.57
C THR A 154 -0.27 6.86 -5.47
N ILE A 155 0.07 6.16 -4.38
CA ILE A 155 -0.72 6.16 -3.14
C ILE A 155 0.13 6.77 -2.03
N LYS A 156 -0.37 7.84 -1.42
CA LYS A 156 0.22 8.47 -0.24
C LYS A 156 -0.66 8.16 0.96
N PHE A 157 -0.12 7.43 1.93
CA PHE A 157 -0.78 7.15 3.19
C PHE A 157 -0.48 8.25 4.22
N ALA A 158 -1.39 8.45 5.16
CA ALA A 158 -1.20 9.37 6.27
C ALA A 158 -0.08 8.86 7.20
N SER A 159 0.21 9.59 8.28
CA SER A 159 1.28 9.21 9.21
C SER A 159 1.15 7.75 9.68
N LYS A 160 2.25 6.99 9.62
CA LYS A 160 2.27 5.56 9.97
C LYS A 160 1.81 5.26 11.39
N ASP A 161 1.94 6.23 12.30
CA ASP A 161 1.47 6.15 13.68
C ASP A 161 -0.04 5.96 13.79
N LEU A 162 -0.81 6.20 12.73
CA LEU A 162 -2.26 5.99 12.73
C LEU A 162 -2.66 4.53 12.53
N PHE A 163 -1.75 3.69 12.03
CA PHE A 163 -2.09 2.38 11.52
C PHE A 163 -1.62 1.21 12.39
N SER A 164 -2.35 0.10 12.29
CA SER A 164 -1.88 -1.24 12.64
C SER A 164 -1.51 -1.98 11.35
N PHE A 165 -0.34 -2.62 11.32
CA PHE A 165 0.19 -3.32 10.14
C PHE A 165 0.09 -4.85 10.26
N SER A 166 -0.57 -5.37 11.30
CA SER A 166 -0.75 -6.82 11.46
C SER A 166 -1.64 -7.41 10.36
N LEU A 167 -1.26 -8.60 9.87
CA LEU A 167 -2.14 -9.41 9.03
C LEU A 167 -3.12 -10.24 9.87
N ASP A 168 -2.83 -10.42 11.16
CA ASP A 168 -3.75 -11.00 12.13
C ASP A 168 -4.78 -9.95 12.58
N THR A 169 -6.04 -10.20 12.21
CA THR A 169 -7.15 -9.32 12.55
C THR A 169 -7.44 -9.25 14.05
N THR A 170 -6.97 -10.24 14.83
CA THR A 170 -7.13 -10.25 16.31
C THR A 170 -6.19 -9.26 17.00
N ASP A 171 -5.07 -8.89 16.36
CA ASP A 171 -4.08 -7.94 16.87
C ASP A 171 -4.38 -6.48 16.51
N ILE A 172 -5.50 -6.22 15.81
CA ILE A 172 -5.88 -4.86 15.42
C ILE A 172 -6.35 -4.07 16.65
N LYS A 173 -5.51 -3.13 17.07
CA LYS A 173 -5.78 -2.25 18.21
C LYS A 173 -6.98 -1.35 17.95
N SER A 174 -7.83 -1.17 18.97
CA SER A 174 -9.06 -0.39 18.88
C SER A 174 -8.84 1.11 18.63
N ASP A 175 -7.65 1.63 18.93
CA ASP A 175 -7.27 3.04 18.76
C ASP A 175 -6.55 3.33 17.43
N LYS A 176 -6.31 2.31 16.61
CA LYS A 176 -5.62 2.39 15.31
C LYS A 176 -6.56 2.05 14.15
N TYR A 177 -6.21 2.51 12.96
CA TYR A 177 -6.84 2.04 11.71
C TYR A 177 -6.12 0.80 11.20
N ASP A 178 -6.86 -0.17 10.68
CA ASP A 178 -6.25 -1.30 9.98
C ASP A 178 -5.63 -0.84 8.65
N PHE A 179 -4.30 -0.92 8.53
CA PHE A 179 -3.59 -0.49 7.33
C PHE A 179 -4.04 -1.24 6.09
N VAL A 180 -4.25 -2.56 6.21
CA VAL A 180 -4.62 -3.39 5.05
C VAL A 180 -5.97 -2.97 4.50
N THR A 181 -6.96 -2.70 5.36
CA THR A 181 -8.27 -2.19 4.94
C THR A 181 -8.15 -0.86 4.18
N VAL A 182 -7.35 0.08 4.72
CA VAL A 182 -7.10 1.38 4.06
C VAL A 182 -6.40 1.18 2.72
N ALA A 183 -5.42 0.29 2.65
CA ALA A 183 -4.66 -0.02 1.44
C ALA A 183 -5.54 -0.66 0.37
N ILE A 184 -6.41 -1.62 0.72
CA ILE A 184 -7.37 -2.22 -0.23
C ILE A 184 -8.28 -1.13 -0.83
N GLN A 185 -8.88 -0.28 0.01
CA GLN A 185 -9.76 0.78 -0.49
C GLN A 185 -9.01 1.78 -1.40
N ALA A 186 -7.77 2.11 -1.06
CA ALA A 186 -6.91 2.96 -1.89
C ALA A 186 -6.53 2.29 -3.22
N LEU A 187 -6.25 0.99 -3.22
CA LEU A 187 -5.95 0.20 -4.42
C LEU A 187 -7.15 0.10 -5.36
N ILE A 188 -8.37 -0.16 -4.84
CA ILE A 188 -9.60 -0.17 -5.63
C ILE A 188 -9.83 1.19 -6.32
N LYS A 189 -9.57 2.29 -5.60
CA LYS A 189 -9.58 3.65 -6.16
C LYS A 189 -8.52 3.85 -7.23
N ALA A 190 -7.31 3.33 -7.02
CA ALA A 190 -6.20 3.43 -7.98
C ALA A 190 -6.51 2.70 -9.29
N ILE A 191 -7.22 1.57 -9.22
CA ILE A 191 -7.67 0.75 -10.36
C ILE A 191 -8.77 1.44 -11.20
N GLY A 192 -9.38 2.50 -10.68
CA GLY A 192 -10.29 3.34 -11.45
C GLY A 192 -11.69 3.49 -10.87
N PHE A 193 -11.98 2.93 -9.67
CA PHE A 193 -13.23 3.23 -8.96
C PHE A 193 -13.17 4.66 -8.37
N THR A 194 -13.20 5.67 -9.24
CA THR A 194 -13.14 7.08 -8.88
C THR A 194 -13.92 7.89 -9.90
N CYS A 195 -14.90 8.68 -9.46
CA CYS A 195 -15.61 9.62 -10.31
C CYS A 195 -14.84 10.95 -10.37
N ASN A 196 -14.22 11.20 -11.53
CA ASN A 196 -13.37 12.36 -11.80
C ASN A 196 -14.17 13.46 -12.49
N ALA A 197 -14.91 14.22 -11.68
CA ALA A 197 -15.74 15.33 -12.10
C ALA A 197 -15.58 16.53 -11.16
N TYR A 198 -15.93 17.72 -11.65
CA TYR A 198 -15.91 18.96 -10.89
C TYR A 198 -17.30 19.61 -10.89
N VAL A 199 -17.62 20.29 -9.80
CA VAL A 199 -18.88 21.02 -9.67
C VAL A 199 -18.67 22.52 -9.83
N SER A 200 -19.56 23.14 -10.62
CA SER A 200 -19.73 24.60 -10.70
C SER A 200 -21.22 24.90 -10.84
N ASP A 201 -21.78 25.80 -10.02
CA ASP A 201 -23.18 26.25 -10.11
C ASP A 201 -24.22 25.12 -10.28
N ASN A 202 -24.16 24.09 -9.42
CA ASN A 202 -25.03 22.91 -9.48
C ASN A 202 -24.99 22.16 -10.83
N LYS A 203 -23.84 22.22 -11.50
CA LYS A 203 -23.52 21.43 -12.70
C LYS A 203 -22.29 20.59 -12.39
N LEU A 204 -22.37 19.29 -12.71
CA LEU A 204 -21.29 18.33 -12.51
C LEU A 204 -20.69 17.97 -13.88
N SER A 205 -19.51 18.51 -14.15
CA SER A 205 -18.81 18.34 -15.43
C SER A 205 -17.70 17.30 -15.30
N ILE A 206 -17.57 16.44 -16.29
CA ILE A 206 -16.48 15.46 -16.39
C ILE A 206 -15.14 16.20 -16.52
N SER A 207 -14.12 15.73 -15.80
CA SER A 207 -12.77 16.28 -15.91
C SER A 207 -12.14 15.90 -17.26
N PRO A 208 -11.78 16.86 -18.14
CA PRO A 208 -11.30 16.55 -19.48
C PRO A 208 -9.89 15.91 -19.50
N THR A 209 -9.11 16.05 -18.43
CA THR A 209 -7.70 15.64 -18.38
C THR A 209 -7.43 14.44 -17.46
N GLN A 210 -8.42 14.02 -16.69
CA GLN A 210 -8.23 12.99 -15.65
C GLN A 210 -9.38 11.99 -15.56
N ALA A 211 -10.40 12.07 -16.41
CA ALA A 211 -11.50 11.12 -16.35
C ALA A 211 -11.05 9.69 -16.68
N ASN A 212 -11.65 8.71 -16.01
CA ASN A 212 -11.41 7.28 -16.23
C ASN A 212 -12.67 6.63 -16.82
N LYS A 213 -12.56 5.35 -17.19
CA LYS A 213 -13.67 4.63 -17.82
C LYS A 213 -14.93 4.64 -16.95
N PHE A 214 -14.79 4.42 -15.65
CA PHE A 214 -15.89 4.49 -14.70
C PHE A 214 -16.65 5.83 -14.74
N THR A 215 -15.93 6.96 -14.75
CA THR A 215 -16.53 8.30 -14.85
C THR A 215 -17.38 8.44 -16.10
N TYR A 216 -16.86 7.99 -17.24
CA TYR A 216 -17.57 8.06 -18.52
C TYR A 216 -18.72 7.06 -18.65
N THR A 217 -18.73 5.99 -17.85
CA THR A 217 -19.85 5.05 -17.83
C THR A 217 -21.01 5.55 -16.97
N ILE A 218 -20.74 6.23 -15.85
CA ILE A 218 -21.82 6.71 -14.96
C ILE A 218 -22.31 8.13 -15.28
N LEU A 219 -21.50 8.97 -15.91
CA LEU A 219 -21.84 10.35 -16.26
C LEU A 219 -22.01 10.50 -17.78
N ASN A 220 -22.86 11.44 -18.19
CA ASN A 220 -23.06 11.80 -19.59
C ASN A 220 -22.58 13.24 -19.87
N ASN A 221 -22.84 13.74 -21.09
CA ASN A 221 -22.41 15.07 -21.51
C ASN A 221 -23.34 16.21 -21.05
N ASP A 222 -24.35 15.96 -20.21
CA ASP A 222 -25.25 16.95 -19.62
C ASP A 222 -24.90 17.20 -18.15
N PRO A 223 -24.16 18.29 -17.83
CA PRO A 223 -23.72 18.58 -16.47
C PRO A 223 -24.86 18.78 -15.47
N SER A 224 -26.04 19.21 -15.93
CA SER A 224 -27.19 19.44 -15.06
C SER A 224 -27.79 18.09 -14.62
N LYS A 225 -27.96 17.15 -15.56
CA LYS A 225 -28.42 15.80 -15.25
C LYS A 225 -27.42 15.04 -14.38
N ASN A 226 -26.13 15.17 -14.66
CA ASN A 226 -25.08 14.57 -13.84
C ASN A 226 -25.12 15.06 -12.39
N TYR A 227 -25.35 16.37 -12.20
CA TYR A 227 -25.47 16.92 -10.85
C TYR A 227 -26.70 16.36 -10.14
N GLN A 228 -27.87 16.31 -10.82
CA GLN A 228 -29.08 15.71 -10.26
C GLN A 228 -28.88 14.24 -9.87
N LEU A 229 -28.21 13.44 -10.71
CA LEU A 229 -27.85 12.07 -10.40
C LEU A 229 -27.00 11.99 -9.11
N ALA A 230 -25.98 12.85 -9.00
CA ALA A 230 -25.02 12.84 -7.90
C ALA A 230 -25.59 13.26 -6.53
N ILE A 231 -26.82 13.79 -6.49
CA ILE A 231 -27.55 14.15 -5.27
C ILE A 231 -28.89 13.40 -5.13
N SER A 232 -29.17 12.43 -5.99
CA SER A 232 -30.48 11.76 -6.10
C SER A 232 -30.76 10.75 -5.00
N ASN A 233 -29.74 10.28 -4.27
CA ASN A 233 -29.81 9.09 -3.42
C ASN A 233 -30.26 7.82 -4.18
N ASN A 234 -30.11 7.78 -5.52
CA ASN A 234 -30.62 6.72 -6.39
C ASN A 234 -29.70 6.44 -7.60
N ALA A 235 -28.39 6.65 -7.45
CA ALA A 235 -27.40 6.34 -8.49
C ALA A 235 -26.83 4.93 -8.29
N TYR A 236 -26.75 4.12 -9.36
CA TYR A 236 -26.30 2.73 -9.27
C TYR A 236 -25.12 2.44 -10.21
N LEU A 237 -24.22 1.58 -9.75
CA LEU A 237 -23.31 0.78 -10.56
C LEU A 237 -24.06 -0.46 -11.05
N GLY A 238 -24.05 -0.75 -12.35
CA GLY A 238 -24.74 -1.92 -12.90
C GLY A 238 -24.42 -2.13 -14.37
N THR A 239 -24.81 -3.27 -14.92
CA THR A 239 -24.64 -3.60 -16.34
C THR A 239 -26.00 -3.76 -17.00
N ASP A 240 -26.07 -3.61 -18.33
CA ASP A 240 -27.31 -3.88 -19.08
C ASP A 240 -27.56 -5.38 -19.27
N TYR A 241 -26.54 -6.21 -19.03
CA TYR A 241 -26.58 -7.67 -19.21
C TYR A 241 -27.02 -8.42 -17.95
N SER A 242 -27.10 -7.73 -16.81
CA SER A 242 -27.45 -8.31 -15.51
C SER A 242 -28.45 -7.40 -14.78
N ASN A 243 -29.34 -8.01 -13.99
CA ASN A 243 -30.18 -7.27 -13.06
C ASN A 243 -29.42 -6.85 -11.79
N GLU A 244 -28.16 -7.28 -11.63
CA GLU A 244 -27.30 -6.93 -10.51
C GLU A 244 -26.91 -5.45 -10.56
N ARG A 245 -27.24 -4.72 -9.48
CA ARG A 245 -26.98 -3.28 -9.35
C ARG A 245 -26.59 -2.95 -7.92
N TRP A 246 -25.65 -2.04 -7.77
CA TRP A 246 -25.09 -1.62 -6.50
C TRP A 246 -25.23 -0.11 -6.31
N LEU A 247 -25.84 0.31 -5.20
CA LEU A 247 -26.13 1.73 -4.93
C LEU A 247 -24.85 2.50 -4.58
N LEU A 248 -24.66 3.66 -5.20
CA LEU A 248 -23.55 4.58 -4.96
C LEU A 248 -23.93 5.64 -3.93
N GLU A 249 -22.94 6.12 -3.16
CA GLU A 249 -23.09 7.23 -2.24
C GLU A 249 -23.39 8.51 -3.02
N CYS A 250 -24.62 9.01 -2.96
CA CYS A 250 -25.07 10.19 -3.69
C CYS A 250 -26.13 10.98 -2.92
N LYS A 251 -26.02 11.01 -1.58
CA LYS A 251 -26.93 11.81 -0.74
C LYS A 251 -26.62 13.30 -0.88
N ALA A 252 -27.65 14.12 -0.98
CA ALA A 252 -27.53 15.57 -0.96
C ALA A 252 -27.00 16.08 0.40
N PRO A 253 -26.22 17.18 0.42
CA PRO A 253 -25.69 17.91 -0.73
C PRO A 253 -24.54 17.16 -1.41
N TYR A 254 -24.19 17.53 -2.65
CA TYR A 254 -23.02 16.96 -3.32
C TYR A 254 -21.75 17.18 -2.50
N ARG A 255 -20.96 16.11 -2.32
CA ARG A 255 -19.70 16.13 -1.58
C ARG A 255 -18.56 15.76 -2.53
N GLN A 256 -17.74 16.75 -2.91
CA GLN A 256 -16.59 16.55 -3.80
C GLN A 256 -15.66 15.46 -3.24
N GLY A 257 -15.34 14.46 -4.07
CA GLY A 257 -14.50 13.32 -3.71
C GLY A 257 -15.20 12.21 -2.89
N ILE A 258 -16.49 12.38 -2.56
CA ILE A 258 -17.29 11.40 -1.82
C ILE A 258 -18.49 10.95 -2.66
N SER A 259 -19.30 11.88 -3.14
CA SER A 259 -20.44 11.56 -4.00
C SER A 259 -19.96 10.82 -5.25
N LEU A 260 -20.61 9.69 -5.57
CA LEU A 260 -20.29 8.75 -6.66
C LEU A 260 -18.91 8.09 -6.58
N ASN A 261 -18.19 8.28 -5.47
CA ASN A 261 -16.83 7.74 -5.26
C ASN A 261 -16.77 6.61 -4.22
N TYR A 262 -17.93 6.22 -3.70
CA TYR A 262 -18.14 5.20 -2.67
C TYR A 262 -19.48 4.50 -2.92
N MET A 263 -19.62 3.30 -2.36
CA MET A 263 -20.88 2.60 -2.22
C MET A 263 -21.72 3.29 -1.14
N ALA A 264 -23.05 3.25 -1.32
CA ALA A 264 -23.97 3.73 -0.31
C ALA A 264 -23.87 2.88 0.96
N GLU A 265 -24.11 3.52 2.10
CA GLU A 265 -24.10 2.85 3.39
C GLU A 265 -25.21 1.79 3.52
N SER A 266 -24.83 0.58 3.89
CA SER A 266 -25.72 -0.57 4.09
C SER A 266 -25.09 -1.58 5.06
N ASP A 267 -25.88 -2.56 5.52
CA ASP A 267 -25.37 -3.70 6.31
C ASP A 267 -24.72 -4.80 5.44
N ASP A 268 -24.61 -4.58 4.12
CA ASP A 268 -24.06 -5.57 3.20
C ASP A 268 -22.52 -5.59 3.23
N GLU A 269 -21.97 -6.70 3.74
CA GLU A 269 -20.53 -6.97 3.78
C GLU A 269 -19.85 -6.90 2.41
N GLY A 270 -20.60 -7.18 1.32
CA GLY A 270 -20.08 -7.10 -0.05
C GLY A 270 -19.72 -5.67 -0.47
N THR A 271 -20.39 -4.67 0.07
CA THR A 271 -20.09 -3.26 -0.28
C THR A 271 -19.20 -2.57 0.74
N ALA A 272 -19.06 -3.15 1.94
CA ALA A 272 -18.46 -2.51 3.11
C ALA A 272 -17.06 -1.92 2.83
N ILE A 273 -16.21 -2.63 2.08
CA ILE A 273 -14.85 -2.17 1.76
C ILE A 273 -14.80 -0.86 0.97
N MET A 274 -15.86 -0.54 0.21
CA MET A 274 -15.99 0.68 -0.58
C MET A 274 -17.10 1.62 -0.06
N GLN A 275 -17.58 1.44 1.17
CA GLN A 275 -18.43 2.43 1.83
C GLN A 275 -17.60 3.62 2.35
N TYR A 276 -18.25 4.79 2.46
CA TYR A 276 -17.58 6.02 2.90
C TYR A 276 -17.14 5.95 4.37
N GLY A 277 -15.82 6.06 4.56
CA GLY A 277 -15.18 6.29 5.84
C GLY A 277 -14.82 5.01 6.61
N ILE A 278 -13.65 4.98 7.22
CA ILE A 278 -13.15 3.84 8.02
C ILE A 278 -13.01 4.25 9.49
N SER A 279 -13.57 3.45 10.39
CA SER A 279 -13.46 3.66 11.84
C SER A 279 -12.27 2.90 12.44
N LYS A 280 -11.67 3.44 13.51
CA LYS A 280 -10.61 2.75 14.26
C LYS A 280 -11.10 1.42 14.82
N GLY A 281 -10.19 0.45 14.92
CA GLY A 281 -10.51 -0.93 15.33
C GLY A 281 -11.32 -1.75 14.31
N SER A 282 -11.65 -1.17 13.15
CA SER A 282 -12.31 -1.89 12.06
C SER A 282 -11.29 -2.61 11.19
N TYR A 283 -11.70 -3.74 10.63
CA TYR A 283 -10.97 -4.44 9.57
C TYR A 283 -11.97 -5.03 8.58
N ILE A 284 -11.67 -4.93 7.29
CA ILE A 284 -12.48 -5.47 6.20
C ILE A 284 -11.53 -6.14 5.22
N ARG A 285 -11.53 -7.47 5.21
CA ARG A 285 -10.68 -8.30 4.35
C ARG A 285 -11.45 -8.98 3.21
N LYS A 286 -12.78 -8.95 3.26
CA LYS A 286 -13.65 -9.33 2.15
C LYS A 286 -13.73 -8.16 1.15
N ILE A 287 -13.25 -8.39 -0.06
CA ILE A 287 -13.57 -7.57 -1.22
C ILE A 287 -14.84 -8.17 -1.81
N GLY A 288 -15.93 -7.39 -1.89
CA GLY A 288 -17.21 -7.96 -2.29
C GLY A 288 -17.45 -7.98 -3.79
N ASP A 289 -18.55 -8.63 -4.15
CA ASP A 289 -18.88 -9.03 -5.52
C ASP A 289 -19.10 -7.85 -6.48
N PHE A 290 -19.37 -6.65 -5.95
CA PHE A 290 -19.45 -5.43 -6.76
C PHE A 290 -18.21 -5.19 -7.63
N MET A 291 -17.04 -5.72 -7.25
CA MET A 291 -15.83 -5.60 -8.06
C MET A 291 -16.00 -6.27 -9.43
N LYS A 292 -16.70 -7.42 -9.50
CA LYS A 292 -17.02 -8.07 -10.78
C LYS A 292 -17.92 -7.17 -11.61
N THR A 293 -18.99 -6.65 -11.02
CA THR A 293 -19.89 -5.69 -11.69
C THR A 293 -19.13 -4.45 -12.18
N PHE A 294 -18.20 -3.93 -11.38
CA PHE A 294 -17.34 -2.80 -11.74
C PHE A 294 -16.47 -3.12 -12.96
N PHE A 295 -15.79 -4.27 -12.97
CA PHE A 295 -14.96 -4.69 -14.10
C PHE A 295 -15.79 -4.89 -15.37
N THR A 296 -16.94 -5.56 -15.28
CA THR A 296 -17.85 -5.73 -16.41
C THR A 296 -18.37 -4.39 -16.94
N MET A 297 -18.88 -3.52 -16.06
CA MET A 297 -19.42 -2.20 -16.42
C MET A 297 -18.36 -1.27 -17.02
N CYS A 298 -17.11 -1.40 -16.58
CA CYS A 298 -16.00 -0.64 -17.11
C CYS A 298 -15.31 -1.34 -18.29
N GLU A 299 -15.92 -2.36 -18.90
CA GLU A 299 -15.38 -3.08 -20.07
C GLU A 299 -13.96 -3.63 -19.83
N TRP A 300 -13.68 -4.09 -18.61
CA TRP A 300 -12.48 -4.87 -18.32
C TRP A 300 -12.63 -6.32 -18.72
N ASP A 301 -13.84 -6.83 -18.90
CA ASP A 301 -14.06 -8.22 -19.31
C ASP A 301 -13.91 -8.37 -20.83
N ARG A 302 -13.44 -9.54 -21.27
CA ARG A 302 -13.46 -9.89 -22.69
C ARG A 302 -14.92 -9.99 -23.14
N PRO A 303 -15.29 -9.40 -24.29
CA PRO A 303 -16.59 -9.67 -24.89
C PRO A 303 -16.73 -11.17 -25.16
N ILE A 304 -17.88 -11.72 -24.80
CA ILE A 304 -18.23 -13.10 -25.14
C ILE A 304 -18.65 -13.10 -26.62
N VAL A 305 -17.85 -13.73 -27.47
CA VAL A 305 -18.21 -13.94 -28.88
C VAL A 305 -19.23 -15.09 -28.93
N THR A 306 -20.47 -14.81 -29.34
CA THR A 306 -21.57 -15.79 -29.38
C THR A 306 -21.79 -16.40 -30.78
N GLY A 307 -20.82 -16.24 -31.69
CA GLY A 307 -20.89 -16.73 -33.07
C GLY A 307 -20.41 -18.17 -33.23
N THR A 308 -20.89 -18.86 -34.26
CA THR A 308 -20.42 -20.21 -34.66
C THR A 308 -19.22 -20.18 -35.63
N THR A 309 -18.70 -18.99 -35.94
CA THR A 309 -17.55 -18.78 -36.81
C THR A 309 -16.50 -17.94 -36.06
N GLY A 310 -15.37 -18.56 -35.71
CA GLY A 310 -14.27 -17.92 -34.97
C GLY A 310 -13.73 -18.77 -33.81
N ASP A 311 -12.54 -18.42 -33.32
CA ASP A 311 -12.01 -18.97 -32.07
C ASP A 311 -12.66 -18.24 -30.88
N ASN A 312 -13.52 -18.91 -30.12
CA ASN A 312 -14.11 -18.32 -28.91
C ASN A 312 -13.18 -18.53 -27.70
N TYR A 313 -13.27 -17.64 -26.72
CA TYR A 313 -12.49 -17.73 -25.48
C TYR A 313 -13.43 -17.99 -24.29
N ASN A 314 -13.05 -18.92 -23.43
CA ASN A 314 -13.74 -19.17 -22.17
C ASN A 314 -12.74 -19.10 -21.01
N VAL A 315 -13.04 -18.31 -19.98
CA VAL A 315 -12.19 -18.17 -18.81
C VAL A 315 -12.89 -18.82 -17.61
N VAL A 316 -12.26 -19.83 -17.03
CA VAL A 316 -12.78 -20.58 -15.88
C VAL A 316 -11.95 -20.22 -14.65
N PHE A 317 -12.63 -19.65 -13.65
CA PHE A 317 -12.01 -19.18 -12.41
C PHE A 317 -11.74 -20.35 -11.46
N CYS A 318 -10.88 -20.13 -10.47
CA CYS A 318 -10.60 -21.13 -9.44
C CYS A 318 -11.24 -20.74 -8.10
N ASN A 319 -11.42 -21.71 -7.21
CA ASN A 319 -11.89 -21.49 -5.85
C ASN A 319 -10.84 -21.96 -4.85
N THR A 320 -10.72 -21.28 -3.72
CA THR A 320 -9.83 -21.69 -2.61
C THR A 320 -10.21 -23.00 -1.94
N SER A 321 -11.40 -23.56 -2.22
CA SER A 321 -11.80 -24.92 -1.84
C SER A 321 -11.24 -26.00 -2.77
N ASP A 322 -10.81 -25.66 -3.99
CA ASP A 322 -10.28 -26.58 -4.99
C ASP A 322 -8.78 -26.33 -5.26
N VAL A 323 -7.96 -26.74 -4.28
CA VAL A 323 -6.51 -26.55 -4.32
C VAL A 323 -5.81 -27.87 -4.64
N ILE A 324 -4.97 -27.85 -5.67
CA ILE A 324 -4.14 -28.98 -6.05
C ILE A 324 -3.13 -29.24 -4.92
N SER A 325 -3.14 -30.45 -4.35
CA SER A 325 -2.21 -30.83 -3.29
C SER A 325 -0.76 -30.87 -3.78
N TYR A 326 0.17 -30.51 -2.91
CA TYR A 326 1.61 -30.51 -3.20
C TYR A 326 2.10 -31.87 -3.71
N LYS A 327 2.84 -31.86 -4.81
CA LYS A 327 3.38 -33.06 -5.48
C LYS A 327 4.88 -33.26 -5.26
N GLY A 328 5.51 -32.43 -4.43
CA GLY A 328 6.96 -32.43 -4.24
C GLY A 328 7.70 -31.60 -5.29
N ILE A 329 9.03 -31.50 -5.12
CA ILE A 329 9.95 -30.84 -6.05
C ILE A 329 11.01 -31.86 -6.44
N VAL A 330 11.28 -32.00 -7.75
CA VAL A 330 12.37 -32.84 -8.25
C VAL A 330 13.55 -31.93 -8.60
N SER A 331 14.71 -32.18 -8.01
CA SER A 331 15.95 -31.42 -8.20
C SER A 331 16.61 -31.60 -9.58
N ASN A 332 16.03 -32.42 -10.45
CA ASN A 332 16.54 -32.70 -11.79
C ASN A 332 15.61 -32.14 -12.88
N SER A 333 15.84 -30.89 -13.26
CA SER A 333 15.55 -30.44 -14.62
C SER A 333 16.57 -29.41 -15.02
N LYS A 334 17.29 -29.68 -16.12
CA LYS A 334 18.10 -28.67 -16.83
C LYS A 334 17.26 -27.40 -16.90
N ALA A 335 17.80 -26.28 -16.43
CA ALA A 335 17.16 -24.99 -16.54
C ALA A 335 16.65 -24.82 -17.98
N SER A 336 15.33 -24.84 -18.15
CA SER A 336 14.70 -24.37 -19.38
C SER A 336 15.21 -22.95 -19.59
N ASN A 337 15.85 -22.73 -20.74
CA ASN A 337 16.60 -21.53 -21.11
C ASN A 337 16.12 -20.27 -20.39
N ASN A 338 16.96 -19.74 -19.50
CA ASN A 338 16.89 -18.34 -19.15
C ASN A 338 17.05 -17.57 -20.46
N ILE A 339 15.98 -16.95 -20.95
CA ILE A 339 16.09 -15.93 -21.98
C ILE A 339 16.87 -14.79 -21.31
N LYS A 340 18.20 -14.78 -21.50
CA LYS A 340 19.01 -13.58 -21.28
C LYS A 340 18.51 -12.56 -22.29
N ILE A 341 17.71 -11.60 -21.81
CA ILE A 341 17.30 -10.44 -22.60
C ILE A 341 18.56 -9.58 -22.81
N SER A 342 19.14 -9.67 -24.00
CA SER A 342 20.20 -8.78 -24.47
C SER A 342 19.59 -7.74 -25.40
N SER A 343 19.70 -6.46 -25.02
CA SER A 343 19.38 -5.22 -25.75
C SER A 343 17.97 -5.12 -26.38
N PRO A 344 17.23 -4.01 -26.14
CA PRO A 344 15.84 -3.91 -26.56
C PRO A 344 15.68 -3.84 -28.08
N SER A 345 15.10 -4.90 -28.66
CA SER A 345 14.59 -4.92 -30.03
C SER A 345 13.05 -4.92 -30.00
N PRO A 346 12.36 -4.56 -31.11
CA PRO A 346 10.90 -4.69 -31.24
C PRO A 346 10.35 -6.10 -30.93
N ASP A 347 11.18 -7.15 -31.03
CA ASP A 347 10.82 -8.51 -30.64
C ASP A 347 10.70 -8.69 -29.12
N GLU A 348 11.37 -7.85 -28.32
CA GLU A 348 11.28 -7.88 -26.86
C GLU A 348 9.88 -7.45 -26.39
N LEU A 349 9.31 -6.38 -26.95
CA LEU A 349 7.97 -5.94 -26.59
C LEU A 349 6.91 -7.01 -26.89
N LYS A 350 6.97 -7.61 -28.10
CA LYS A 350 6.03 -8.67 -28.48
C LYS A 350 6.16 -9.89 -27.57
N SER A 351 7.39 -10.29 -27.26
CA SER A 351 7.66 -11.42 -26.37
C SER A 351 7.16 -11.13 -24.95
N TYR A 352 7.39 -9.91 -24.45
CA TYR A 352 6.89 -9.45 -23.16
C TYR A 352 5.36 -9.47 -23.11
N LEU A 353 4.68 -8.86 -24.08
CA LEU A 353 3.21 -8.82 -24.13
C LEU A 353 2.60 -10.22 -24.19
N ARG A 354 3.21 -11.16 -24.94
CA ARG A 354 2.81 -12.58 -24.91
C ARG A 354 2.98 -13.21 -23.53
N SER A 355 4.06 -12.89 -22.83
CA SER A 355 4.33 -13.44 -21.50
C SER A 355 3.35 -12.97 -20.42
N VAL A 356 2.71 -11.80 -20.60
CA VAL A 356 1.68 -11.27 -19.68
C VAL A 356 0.25 -11.47 -20.19
N ALA A 357 0.09 -12.13 -21.34
CA ALA A 357 -1.21 -12.28 -21.97
C ALA A 357 -2.14 -13.18 -21.16
N GLU A 358 -3.41 -12.80 -21.07
CA GLU A 358 -4.46 -13.64 -20.50
C GLU A 358 -4.65 -14.90 -21.34
N VAL A 359 -4.77 -14.70 -22.66
CA VAL A 359 -4.84 -15.75 -23.67
C VAL A 359 -3.49 -15.85 -24.37
N GLY A 360 -2.96 -17.07 -24.48
CA GLY A 360 -1.70 -17.36 -25.15
C GLY A 360 -1.75 -18.72 -25.82
N GLU A 361 -0.58 -19.32 -25.99
CA GLU A 361 -0.46 -20.66 -26.56
C GLU A 361 -1.04 -21.73 -25.63
N VAL A 362 -1.39 -22.89 -26.21
CA VAL A 362 -1.84 -24.05 -25.45
C VAL A 362 -0.70 -24.52 -24.55
N GLY A 363 -0.99 -24.74 -23.27
CA GLY A 363 0.02 -25.16 -22.32
C GLY A 363 -0.33 -24.81 -20.87
N LYS A 364 0.56 -25.22 -19.96
CA LYS A 364 0.46 -24.94 -18.53
C LYS A 364 1.47 -23.88 -18.12
N TYR A 365 1.02 -22.94 -17.31
CA TYR A 365 1.78 -21.75 -16.93
C TYR A 365 1.69 -21.49 -15.43
N VAL A 366 2.79 -21.07 -14.82
CA VAL A 366 2.86 -20.58 -13.45
C VAL A 366 3.08 -19.06 -13.46
N LEU A 367 2.37 -18.34 -12.60
CA LEU A 367 2.50 -16.89 -12.49
C LEU A 367 3.78 -16.50 -11.75
N LEU A 368 4.53 -15.56 -12.31
CA LEU A 368 5.74 -15.00 -11.71
C LEU A 368 5.45 -13.69 -10.97
N LYS A 369 6.33 -13.33 -10.01
CA LYS A 369 6.26 -12.08 -9.24
C LYS A 369 6.40 -10.82 -10.10
N ASP A 370 6.90 -10.94 -11.32
CA ASP A 370 6.96 -9.84 -12.27
C ASP A 370 5.67 -9.70 -13.11
N GLY A 371 4.68 -10.58 -12.88
CA GLY A 371 3.40 -10.66 -13.57
C GLY A 371 3.43 -11.35 -14.94
N THR A 372 4.56 -11.95 -15.31
CA THR A 372 4.65 -12.81 -16.50
C THR A 372 4.27 -14.26 -16.16
N TRP A 373 3.89 -15.02 -17.18
CA TRP A 373 3.55 -16.43 -17.12
C TRP A 373 4.70 -17.29 -17.67
N ARG A 374 5.16 -18.28 -16.89
CA ARG A 374 6.22 -19.21 -17.29
C ARG A 374 5.64 -20.60 -17.54
N THR A 375 5.98 -21.21 -18.67
CA THR A 375 5.56 -22.58 -18.99
C THR A 375 6.18 -23.61 -18.04
N PHE A 376 5.46 -24.70 -17.77
CA PHE A 376 5.99 -25.87 -17.09
C PHE A 376 5.31 -27.16 -17.60
N GLU A 377 6.00 -28.28 -17.50
CA GLU A 377 5.46 -29.59 -17.92
C GLU A 377 4.74 -30.29 -16.76
N ASN A 378 5.42 -30.41 -15.62
CA ASN A 378 4.92 -31.04 -14.41
C ASN A 378 5.05 -30.12 -13.19
N LEU A 379 4.13 -30.25 -12.23
CA LEU A 379 4.14 -29.48 -10.98
C LEU A 379 5.43 -29.68 -10.18
N THR A 380 6.09 -30.83 -10.32
CA THR A 380 7.36 -31.17 -9.68
C THR A 380 8.56 -30.41 -10.27
N ASN A 381 8.42 -29.80 -11.46
CA ASN A 381 9.45 -28.94 -12.06
C ASN A 381 9.42 -27.51 -11.51
N LEU A 382 8.40 -27.16 -10.72
CA LEU A 382 8.31 -25.85 -10.08
C LEU A 382 9.25 -25.85 -8.87
N ASN A 383 10.51 -25.44 -9.07
CA ASN A 383 11.55 -25.46 -8.03
C ASN A 383 12.08 -24.06 -7.67
N ASP A 384 11.75 -23.03 -8.45
CA ASP A 384 12.17 -21.65 -8.25
C ASP A 384 11.18 -20.88 -7.36
N SER A 385 11.11 -21.27 -6.07
CA SER A 385 10.15 -20.71 -5.11
C SER A 385 10.19 -19.18 -5.01
N ASN A 386 11.35 -18.58 -5.33
CA ASN A 386 11.56 -17.13 -5.28
C ASN A 386 10.89 -16.38 -6.43
N ALA A 387 10.77 -16.99 -7.60
CA ALA A 387 10.21 -16.34 -8.80
C ALA A 387 8.69 -16.38 -8.85
N TYR A 388 8.04 -17.38 -8.26
CA TYR A 388 6.59 -17.54 -8.39
C TYR A 388 5.81 -16.55 -7.52
N ALA A 389 4.71 -16.02 -8.05
CA ALA A 389 3.74 -15.24 -7.28
C ALA A 389 2.99 -16.14 -6.29
N ARG A 390 2.32 -15.52 -5.31
CA ARG A 390 1.49 -16.22 -4.32
C ARG A 390 0.09 -15.63 -4.25
N SER A 391 -0.89 -16.45 -3.88
CA SER A 391 -2.17 -16.01 -3.32
C SER A 391 -1.97 -15.51 -1.88
N VAL A 392 -3.01 -14.93 -1.26
CA VAL A 392 -2.97 -14.52 0.16
C VAL A 392 -2.82 -15.70 1.11
N ASP A 393 -3.22 -16.90 0.68
CA ASP A 393 -3.05 -18.16 1.41
C ASP A 393 -1.70 -18.83 1.14
N GLY A 394 -0.89 -18.31 0.21
CA GLY A 394 0.43 -18.83 -0.12
C GLY A 394 0.44 -19.91 -1.21
N PHE A 395 -0.64 -20.09 -1.96
CA PHE A 395 -0.70 -21.00 -3.10
C PHE A 395 -0.04 -20.38 -4.34
N LEU A 396 0.48 -21.22 -5.25
CA LEU A 396 0.85 -20.77 -6.59
C LEU A 396 -0.40 -20.61 -7.45
N ARG A 397 -0.43 -19.56 -8.28
CA ARG A 397 -1.43 -19.37 -9.33
C ARG A 397 -0.95 -20.03 -10.62
N ILE A 398 -1.76 -20.94 -11.13
CA ILE A 398 -1.50 -21.71 -12.36
C ILE A 398 -2.59 -21.41 -13.37
N LYS A 399 -2.21 -21.39 -14.65
CA LYS A 399 -3.11 -21.25 -15.80
C LYS A 399 -2.87 -22.39 -16.77
N ASP A 400 -3.92 -23.08 -17.18
CA ASP A 400 -3.92 -24.15 -18.19
C ASP A 400 -4.78 -23.70 -19.38
N ILE A 401 -4.16 -23.56 -20.54
CA ILE A 401 -4.83 -23.14 -21.77
C ILE A 401 -5.00 -24.37 -22.65
N LYS A 402 -6.25 -24.70 -22.96
CA LYS A 402 -6.60 -25.86 -23.79
C LYS A 402 -7.43 -25.42 -24.99
N LYS A 403 -7.31 -26.19 -26.07
CA LYS A 403 -8.18 -26.08 -27.23
C LYS A 403 -9.27 -27.15 -27.13
N GLU A 404 -10.52 -26.72 -26.99
CA GLU A 404 -11.69 -27.58 -27.06
C GLU A 404 -12.32 -27.50 -28.44
N ILE A 405 -12.68 -28.65 -29.01
CA ILE A 405 -13.27 -28.75 -30.33
C ILE A 405 -14.79 -28.87 -30.15
N GLY A 406 -15.53 -27.98 -30.80
CA GLY A 406 -17.00 -27.97 -30.77
C GLY A 406 -17.63 -29.19 -31.42
N VAL A 407 -18.94 -29.32 -31.25
CA VAL A 407 -19.75 -30.41 -31.84
C VAL A 407 -19.47 -30.53 -33.35
N ASN A 408 -19.19 -31.76 -33.81
CA ASN A 408 -18.84 -32.07 -35.20
C ASN A 408 -17.57 -31.40 -35.77
N GLY A 409 -16.70 -30.81 -34.93
CA GLY A 409 -15.43 -30.24 -35.38
C GLY A 409 -15.52 -28.88 -36.09
N GLN A 410 -16.66 -28.20 -36.01
CA GLN A 410 -16.93 -26.99 -36.81
C GLN A 410 -16.34 -25.70 -36.24
N TYR A 411 -15.96 -25.67 -34.97
CA TYR A 411 -15.32 -24.53 -34.32
C TYR A 411 -14.39 -25.01 -33.20
N SER A 412 -13.51 -24.12 -32.76
CA SER A 412 -12.69 -24.35 -31.58
C SER A 412 -12.82 -23.24 -30.56
N ASN A 413 -12.78 -23.62 -29.29
CA ASN A 413 -12.72 -22.71 -28.18
C ASN A 413 -11.36 -22.83 -27.50
N LEU A 414 -10.73 -21.72 -27.16
CA LEU A 414 -9.63 -21.70 -26.22
C LEU A 414 -10.21 -21.53 -24.81
N VAL A 415 -9.99 -22.53 -23.96
CA VAL A 415 -10.45 -22.53 -22.58
C VAL A 415 -9.26 -22.32 -21.66
N ILE A 416 -9.35 -21.30 -20.81
CA ILE A 416 -8.33 -20.87 -19.88
C ILE A 416 -8.80 -21.23 -18.48
N HIS A 417 -8.22 -22.26 -17.89
CA HIS A 417 -8.50 -22.66 -16.52
C HIS A 417 -7.45 -22.13 -15.56
N TYR A 418 -7.88 -21.38 -14.55
CA TYR A 418 -7.02 -21.06 -13.42
C TYR A 418 -7.08 -22.18 -12.37
N TYR A 419 -5.97 -22.41 -11.67
CA TYR A 419 -5.86 -23.35 -10.56
C TYR A 419 -4.96 -22.78 -9.46
N LEU A 420 -5.16 -23.29 -8.24
CA LEU A 420 -4.30 -23.05 -7.10
C LEU A 420 -3.50 -24.31 -6.79
N TYR A 421 -2.21 -24.15 -6.53
CA TYR A 421 -1.33 -25.25 -6.14
C TYR A 421 -0.74 -25.02 -4.75
N ASN A 422 -1.01 -25.95 -3.84
CA ASN A 422 -0.48 -25.93 -2.49
C ASN A 422 1.03 -26.17 -2.54
N TYR A 423 1.81 -25.25 -1.98
CA TYR A 423 3.25 -25.17 -2.25
C TYR A 423 4.03 -24.88 -0.96
N ILE A 424 5.36 -24.95 -1.06
CA ILE A 424 6.25 -24.61 0.06
C ILE A 424 6.25 -23.10 0.36
N PRO A 425 6.63 -22.69 1.59
CA PRO A 425 6.67 -21.28 1.97
C PRO A 425 7.59 -20.45 1.07
N GLN A 426 7.33 -19.15 1.05
CA GLN A 426 8.23 -18.20 0.40
C GLN A 426 9.51 -18.03 1.22
N LYS A 427 10.58 -17.54 0.56
CA LYS A 427 11.82 -17.22 1.24
C LYS A 427 11.59 -16.10 2.26
N ALA A 428 11.98 -16.38 3.50
CA ALA A 428 11.84 -15.46 4.61
C ALA A 428 12.57 -14.14 4.35
N LYS A 429 11.93 -13.03 4.73
CA LYS A 429 12.53 -11.69 4.74
C LYS A 429 12.15 -10.98 6.02
N ALA A 430 13.13 -10.39 6.68
CA ALA A 430 12.94 -9.72 7.94
C ALA A 430 13.94 -8.58 8.14
N GLY A 431 13.67 -7.74 9.14
CA GLY A 431 14.57 -6.66 9.52
C GLY A 431 14.10 -5.93 10.77
N LEU A 432 14.99 -5.08 11.29
CA LEU A 432 14.71 -4.26 12.47
C LEU A 432 13.54 -3.29 12.20
N VAL A 433 12.56 -3.26 13.10
CA VAL A 433 11.48 -2.26 13.13
C VAL A 433 11.78 -1.19 14.19
N GLY A 434 12.21 -1.62 15.36
CA GLY A 434 12.51 -0.75 16.49
C GLY A 434 12.88 -1.56 17.73
N TYR A 435 13.17 -0.87 18.83
CA TYR A 435 13.50 -1.53 20.08
C TYR A 435 13.13 -0.64 21.28
N THR A 436 12.92 -1.29 22.43
CA THR A 436 12.66 -0.61 23.71
C THR A 436 13.49 -1.25 24.82
N ILE A 437 13.68 -0.54 25.95
CA ILE A 437 14.36 -1.13 27.11
C ILE A 437 13.45 -2.20 27.72
N SER A 438 13.98 -3.41 27.86
CA SER A 438 13.19 -4.53 28.37
C SER A 438 12.62 -4.27 29.77
N GLN A 439 11.37 -4.67 29.99
CA GLN A 439 10.70 -4.54 31.29
C GLN A 439 11.43 -5.31 32.41
N ASP A 440 12.09 -6.42 32.08
CA ASP A 440 12.86 -7.20 33.05
C ASP A 440 14.10 -6.43 33.53
N ASN A 441 14.71 -5.61 32.64
CA ASN A 441 15.76 -4.67 33.05
C ASN A 441 15.21 -3.53 33.91
N LEU A 442 13.98 -3.07 33.66
CA LEU A 442 13.32 -2.05 34.47
C LEU A 442 12.97 -2.57 35.87
N GLN A 443 12.55 -3.84 36.00
CA GLN A 443 12.31 -4.47 37.30
C GLN A 443 13.61 -4.70 38.08
N ALA A 444 14.69 -5.14 37.43
CA ALA A 444 16.00 -5.30 38.06
C ALA A 444 16.61 -3.96 38.53
N THR A 445 16.40 -2.87 37.78
CA THR A 445 16.86 -1.53 38.17
C THR A 445 15.99 -0.88 39.25
N ASN A 446 14.66 -1.11 39.24
CA ASN A 446 13.77 -0.62 40.29
C ASN A 446 13.93 -1.37 41.62
N ALA A 447 14.21 -2.68 41.60
CA ALA A 447 14.53 -3.45 42.81
C ALA A 447 15.87 -3.03 43.43
N ARG A 448 16.88 -2.68 42.61
CA ARG A 448 18.22 -2.25 43.07
C ARG A 448 18.30 -0.80 43.53
N ARG A 449 17.32 0.06 43.24
CA ARG A 449 17.26 1.43 43.82
C ARG A 449 16.98 1.45 45.34
N LYS A 450 16.66 0.29 45.95
CA LYS A 450 16.52 0.15 47.41
C LYS A 450 17.80 -0.25 48.14
N SER A 451 18.90 -0.56 47.45
CA SER A 451 20.19 -0.85 48.08
C SER A 451 21.34 -0.09 47.43
N VAL A 452 22.05 0.70 48.23
CA VAL A 452 23.22 1.47 47.81
C VAL A 452 24.36 0.50 47.47
N ALA A 453 24.66 0.30 46.18
CA ALA A 453 25.96 -0.17 45.70
C ALA A 453 26.10 0.03 44.17
N ARG A 454 27.33 0.31 43.74
CA ARG A 454 27.79 0.57 42.36
C ARG A 454 27.04 -0.24 41.29
N VAL A 455 26.42 0.47 40.36
CA VAL A 455 25.87 -0.11 39.12
C VAL A 455 27.06 -0.43 38.20
N ASN A 456 27.40 -1.70 38.02
CA ASN A 456 28.09 -2.12 36.81
C ASN A 456 27.17 -1.79 35.64
N LYS A 457 27.66 -0.95 34.72
CA LYS A 457 26.94 -0.42 33.55
C LYS A 457 26.68 -1.46 32.45
N GLU A 458 27.00 -2.74 32.69
CA GLU A 458 27.54 -3.63 31.65
C GLU A 458 26.56 -4.61 31.02
N ASN A 459 25.24 -4.55 31.27
CA ASN A 459 24.31 -5.49 30.61
C ASN A 459 22.93 -4.86 30.44
N THR A 460 22.78 -3.96 29.46
CA THR A 460 21.46 -3.49 29.04
C THR A 460 20.93 -4.39 27.95
N TYR A 461 19.81 -5.07 28.20
CA TYR A 461 19.07 -5.79 27.16
C TYR A 461 17.84 -5.01 26.69
N LEU A 462 17.50 -5.23 25.43
CA LEU A 462 16.46 -4.54 24.71
C LEU A 462 15.45 -5.56 24.17
N ASP A 463 14.19 -5.18 24.22
CA ASP A 463 13.12 -5.86 23.51
C ASP A 463 13.12 -5.29 22.09
N VAL A 464 13.62 -6.08 21.14
CA VAL A 464 13.85 -5.67 19.76
C VAL A 464 12.73 -6.22 18.89
N THR A 465 11.95 -5.34 18.30
CA THR A 465 10.90 -5.72 17.36
C THR A 465 11.51 -5.97 15.98
N ILE A 466 11.37 -7.21 15.52
CA ILE A 466 11.75 -7.64 14.18
C ILE A 466 10.48 -7.77 13.34
N GLY A 467 10.43 -7.06 12.23
CA GLY A 467 9.37 -7.16 11.23
C GLY A 467 9.68 -8.29 10.25
N VAL A 468 8.66 -9.01 9.84
CA VAL A 468 8.75 -10.13 8.89
C VAL A 468 7.78 -9.94 7.73
N LYS A 469 8.12 -10.48 6.56
CA LYS A 469 7.25 -10.48 5.37
C LYS A 469 7.41 -11.74 4.53
N ASN A 470 6.52 -11.92 3.56
CA ASN A 470 6.33 -13.14 2.78
C ASN A 470 5.77 -14.31 3.61
N THR A 471 4.92 -14.01 4.59
CA THR A 471 4.39 -14.99 5.56
C THR A 471 3.20 -15.78 5.01
N GLU A 472 2.73 -15.50 3.79
CA GLU A 472 1.63 -16.25 3.17
C GLU A 472 2.01 -17.73 2.97
N GLY A 473 1.12 -18.62 3.37
CA GLY A 473 1.35 -20.07 3.34
C GLY A 473 2.41 -20.57 4.33
N THR A 474 2.71 -19.79 5.37
CA THR A 474 3.62 -20.18 6.47
C THR A 474 2.80 -20.46 7.72
N ASP A 475 3.00 -21.64 8.32
CA ASP A 475 2.31 -22.05 9.54
C ASP A 475 3.05 -21.50 10.78
N TYR A 476 4.38 -21.60 10.80
CA TYR A 476 5.22 -21.06 11.86
C TYR A 476 6.62 -20.68 11.34
N ILE A 477 7.34 -19.88 12.13
CA ILE A 477 8.73 -19.45 11.83
C ILE A 477 9.66 -20.04 12.89
N VAL A 478 10.70 -20.73 12.47
CA VAL A 478 11.83 -21.07 13.33
C VAL A 478 12.85 -19.94 13.22
N VAL A 479 13.19 -19.34 14.36
CA VAL A 479 14.21 -18.28 14.46
C VAL A 479 15.44 -18.87 15.11
N GLU A 480 16.56 -18.84 14.42
CA GLU A 480 17.89 -19.10 14.98
C GLU A 480 18.55 -17.74 15.27
N GLN A 481 18.88 -17.47 16.53
CA GLN A 481 19.59 -16.27 16.96
C GLN A 481 20.99 -16.63 17.46
N THR A 482 22.02 -15.97 16.92
CA THR A 482 23.42 -16.10 17.35
C THR A 482 23.92 -14.75 17.84
N ASP A 483 24.29 -14.66 19.11
CA ASP A 483 24.86 -13.45 19.69
C ASP A 483 26.39 -13.43 19.51
N ALA A 484 26.98 -12.27 19.24
CA ALA A 484 28.41 -12.18 18.91
C ALA A 484 29.35 -12.56 20.06
N ASP A 485 28.93 -12.39 21.31
CA ASP A 485 29.63 -12.82 22.52
C ASP A 485 29.43 -14.30 22.85
N TYR A 486 28.41 -14.93 22.27
CA TYR A 486 28.09 -16.34 22.45
C TYR A 486 27.75 -17.01 21.10
N PRO A 487 28.77 -17.52 20.36
CA PRO A 487 28.62 -17.96 18.98
C PRO A 487 27.92 -19.32 18.83
N VAL A 488 27.09 -19.72 19.79
CA VAL A 488 26.22 -20.90 19.71
C VAL A 488 24.80 -20.40 19.45
N PRO A 489 24.20 -20.73 18.30
CA PRO A 489 22.82 -20.33 18.03
C PRO A 489 21.86 -20.99 19.01
N TYR A 490 20.86 -20.24 19.45
CA TYR A 490 19.67 -20.81 20.08
C TYR A 490 18.46 -20.59 19.18
N SER A 491 17.49 -21.50 19.27
CA SER A 491 16.32 -21.50 18.40
C SER A 491 15.02 -21.36 19.20
N TYR A 492 14.06 -20.63 18.64
CA TYR A 492 12.70 -20.55 19.16
C TYR A 492 11.70 -20.46 18.00
N VAL A 493 10.42 -20.71 18.31
CA VAL A 493 9.34 -20.78 17.32
C VAL A 493 8.40 -19.58 17.49
N ILE A 494 7.99 -19.01 16.35
CA ILE A 494 6.92 -18.02 16.26
C ILE A 494 5.71 -18.69 15.63
N ASP A 495 4.68 -18.96 16.45
CA ASP A 495 3.48 -19.69 16.04
C ASP A 495 2.46 -18.82 15.29
N ASN A 496 2.61 -17.50 15.32
CA ASN A 496 1.74 -16.57 14.58
C ASN A 496 2.54 -15.69 13.60
N PRO A 497 2.91 -16.21 12.42
CA PRO A 497 3.58 -15.42 11.39
C PRO A 497 2.74 -14.22 10.91
N ARG A 498 1.41 -14.28 11.04
CA ARG A 498 0.49 -13.24 10.55
C ARG A 498 0.53 -11.96 11.38
N ALA A 499 1.05 -11.99 12.60
CA ALA A 499 1.37 -10.77 13.37
C ALA A 499 2.32 -9.83 12.58
N GLY A 500 3.13 -10.39 11.68
CA GLY A 500 4.08 -9.65 10.85
C GLY A 500 5.28 -9.11 11.63
N THR A 501 5.36 -9.40 12.94
CA THR A 501 6.48 -9.06 13.82
C THR A 501 6.67 -10.11 14.90
N PHE A 502 7.89 -10.18 15.44
CA PHE A 502 8.17 -10.82 16.73
C PHE A 502 9.13 -9.96 17.55
N VAL A 503 9.26 -10.26 18.83
CA VAL A 503 10.20 -9.59 19.73
C VAL A 503 11.37 -10.53 20.01
N ALA A 504 12.58 -10.06 19.72
CA ALA A 504 13.83 -10.71 20.10
C ALA A 504 14.43 -10.00 21.32
N TYR A 505 14.96 -10.78 22.25
CA TYR A 505 15.69 -10.24 23.39
C TYR A 505 17.18 -10.14 23.03
N MET A 506 17.73 -8.93 23.07
CA MET A 506 19.09 -8.67 22.58
C MET A 506 19.90 -7.83 23.57
N SER A 507 21.19 -8.13 23.69
CA SER A 507 22.12 -7.24 24.39
C SER A 507 22.37 -5.99 23.55
N LYS A 508 22.46 -4.82 24.21
CA LYS A 508 22.90 -3.58 23.56
C LYS A 508 24.39 -3.62 23.18
N GLU A 509 25.17 -4.49 23.81
CA GLU A 509 26.63 -4.51 23.67
C GLU A 509 27.12 -5.45 22.57
N TYR A 510 26.29 -6.41 22.15
CA TYR A 510 26.66 -7.45 21.21
C TYR A 510 25.66 -7.52 20.05
N PRO A 511 26.14 -7.49 18.79
CA PRO A 511 25.26 -7.75 17.65
C PRO A 511 24.68 -9.16 17.71
N SER A 512 23.42 -9.31 17.28
CA SER A 512 22.78 -10.62 17.10
C SER A 512 22.52 -10.86 15.63
N THR A 513 22.85 -12.07 15.16
CA THR A 513 22.55 -12.53 13.81
C THR A 513 21.36 -13.47 13.86
N PHE A 514 20.39 -13.23 12.97
CA PHE A 514 19.17 -13.99 12.87
C PHE A 514 19.13 -14.76 11.56
N LYS A 515 18.72 -16.02 11.64
CA LYS A 515 18.36 -16.85 10.48
C LYS A 515 16.94 -17.36 10.68
N LEU A 516 16.07 -17.10 9.71
CA LEU A 516 14.66 -17.44 9.78
C LEU A 516 14.34 -18.55 8.78
N THR A 517 13.62 -19.56 9.25
CA THR A 517 13.09 -20.65 8.43
C THR A 517 11.56 -20.62 8.50
N TYR A 518 10.92 -20.44 7.35
CA TYR A 518 9.45 -20.49 7.24
C TYR A 518 9.04 -21.92 6.94
N VAL A 519 8.05 -22.43 7.67
CA VAL A 519 7.64 -23.83 7.60
C VAL A 519 6.13 -23.94 7.38
N ASN A 520 5.73 -24.90 6.55
CA ASN A 520 4.34 -25.37 6.47
C ASN A 520 4.29 -26.91 6.29
N SER A 521 3.10 -27.46 6.15
CA SER A 521 2.90 -28.91 5.93
C SER A 521 3.63 -29.51 4.71
N ASN A 522 4.01 -28.69 3.74
CA ASN A 522 4.65 -29.13 2.48
C ASN A 522 6.18 -29.07 2.54
N GLY A 523 6.76 -28.38 3.52
CA GLY A 523 8.20 -28.22 3.68
C GLY A 523 8.60 -26.86 4.25
N GLU A 524 9.85 -26.48 4.00
CA GLU A 524 10.45 -25.27 4.57
C GLU A 524 11.20 -24.43 3.53
N ASN A 525 11.43 -23.16 3.87
CA ASN A 525 12.25 -22.26 3.07
C ASN A 525 13.05 -21.31 3.99
N ILE A 526 14.35 -21.21 3.73
CA ILE A 526 15.31 -20.55 4.62
C ILE A 526 15.66 -19.15 4.05
N GLY A 527 15.53 -18.13 4.89
CA GLY A 527 15.93 -16.75 4.59
C GLY A 527 17.44 -16.55 4.63
N GLU A 528 17.91 -15.45 4.02
CA GLU A 528 19.29 -15.01 4.24
C GLU A 528 19.45 -14.51 5.68
N PRO A 529 20.53 -14.88 6.38
CA PRO A 529 20.81 -14.34 7.70
C PRO A 529 20.98 -12.82 7.66
N PHE A 530 20.56 -12.13 8.73
CA PHE A 530 20.79 -10.70 8.90
C PHE A 530 21.25 -10.38 10.33
N THR A 531 22.11 -9.37 10.46
CA THR A 531 22.65 -8.95 11.75
C THR A 531 22.03 -7.63 12.19
N VAL A 532 21.59 -7.59 13.44
CA VAL A 532 21.16 -6.36 14.11
C VAL A 532 22.28 -5.94 15.07
N ASP A 533 22.88 -4.79 14.80
CA ASP A 533 23.90 -4.18 15.64
C ASP A 533 23.32 -2.95 16.35
N LEU A 534 23.12 -3.07 17.67
CA LEU A 534 22.58 -2.00 18.52
C LEU A 534 23.69 -1.20 19.22
N ARG A 535 24.96 -1.54 18.97
CA ARG A 535 26.08 -0.82 19.53
C ARG A 535 26.07 0.61 19.00
N PRO A 536 26.57 1.58 19.79
CA PRO A 536 26.76 2.93 19.27
C PRO A 536 27.74 2.87 18.11
N THR A 537 27.26 3.06 16.88
CA THR A 537 28.14 3.31 15.75
C THR A 537 28.92 4.59 16.04
N SER A 538 30.25 4.49 16.01
CA SER A 538 31.17 5.64 16.07
C SER A 538 30.94 6.63 14.90
N SER A 539 30.08 6.26 13.95
CA SER A 539 29.52 7.05 12.86
C SER A 539 28.05 7.42 13.08
N GLY A 540 27.79 8.33 14.02
CA GLY A 540 26.87 9.48 13.86
C GLY A 540 25.39 9.30 13.47
N ILE A 541 24.85 8.09 13.34
CA ILE A 541 23.46 7.87 12.92
C ILE A 541 22.79 6.97 13.97
N ASP A 542 21.72 7.48 14.58
CA ASP A 542 20.80 6.80 15.51
C ASP A 542 21.13 6.68 17.00
N ARG A 543 21.99 7.54 17.54
CA ARG A 543 21.90 7.88 18.97
C ARG A 543 20.73 8.84 19.25
N ILE A 544 19.61 8.27 19.68
CA ILE A 544 18.77 8.87 20.73
C ILE A 544 19.54 8.73 22.07
N ASP A 545 20.67 9.44 22.19
CA ASP A 545 21.34 9.76 23.45
C ASP A 545 21.54 11.29 23.49
N LYS A 546 20.50 12.04 23.13
CA LYS A 546 20.45 13.51 23.20
C LYS A 546 19.15 13.89 23.90
N THR A 547 19.13 13.85 25.23
CA THR A 547 17.95 14.32 25.95
C THR A 547 18.02 15.83 26.07
N VAL A 548 17.17 16.51 25.29
CA VAL A 548 16.82 17.91 25.52
C VAL A 548 15.56 17.89 26.38
N GLU A 549 15.71 18.19 27.66
CA GLU A 549 14.58 18.35 28.57
C GLU A 549 14.11 19.80 28.56
N LEU A 550 12.81 20.00 28.40
CA LEU A 550 12.18 21.32 28.40
C LEU A 550 11.16 21.40 29.53
N TYR A 551 11.30 22.40 30.38
CA TYR A 551 10.41 22.69 31.49
C TYR A 551 9.78 24.06 31.28
N ILE A 552 8.48 24.09 31.01
CA ILE A 552 7.75 25.30 30.70
C ILE A 552 7.18 25.87 32.00
N LYS A 553 7.54 27.11 32.32
CA LYS A 553 6.97 27.90 33.40
C LYS A 553 6.47 29.22 32.81
N GLU A 554 5.44 29.83 33.40
CA GLU A 554 4.65 30.96 32.87
C GLU A 554 5.39 31.91 31.90
N ASN A 555 6.56 32.43 32.29
CA ASN A 555 7.34 33.38 31.49
C ASN A 555 8.66 32.87 30.91
N ALA A 556 9.02 31.60 31.12
CA ALA A 556 10.27 31.04 30.62
C ALA A 556 10.21 29.53 30.35
N ILE A 557 10.87 29.10 29.28
CA ILE A 557 11.15 27.68 29.02
C ILE A 557 12.56 27.40 29.51
N LYS A 558 12.68 26.68 30.63
CA LYS A 558 13.98 26.18 31.10
C LYS A 558 14.37 24.95 30.28
N TYR A 559 15.61 24.88 29.86
CA TYR A 559 16.14 23.71 29.15
C TYR A 559 17.32 23.09 29.92
N ASN A 560 17.41 21.77 29.85
CA ASN A 560 18.56 21.00 30.31
C ASN A 560 18.94 20.02 29.19
N ILE A 561 20.18 20.11 28.72
CA ILE A 561 20.67 19.38 27.56
C ILE A 561 21.75 18.43 28.05
N ASN A 562 21.45 17.14 28.02
CA ASN A 562 22.42 16.09 28.26
C ASN A 562 22.93 15.58 26.91
N MET A 563 23.98 16.23 26.40
CA MET A 563 24.65 15.88 25.15
C MET A 563 26.16 15.83 25.37
N THR A 564 26.82 14.79 24.88
CA THR A 564 28.29 14.72 24.84
C THR A 564 28.83 15.50 23.64
N GLY A 565 29.71 16.49 23.90
CA GLY A 565 30.36 17.33 22.88
C GLY A 565 29.88 18.79 22.85
N SER A 566 30.32 19.56 21.85
CA SER A 566 29.94 20.97 21.70
C SER A 566 28.44 21.13 21.42
N ILE A 567 27.74 21.83 22.30
CA ILE A 567 26.30 22.11 22.17
C ILE A 567 26.10 23.25 21.17
N ARG A 568 25.49 22.94 20.02
CA ARG A 568 25.04 23.91 19.01
C ARG A 568 23.66 23.50 18.50
N LEU A 569 22.63 23.96 19.19
CA LEU A 569 21.23 23.70 18.83
C LEU A 569 20.55 24.99 18.39
N MET A 570 19.47 24.86 17.64
CA MET A 570 18.57 25.95 17.31
C MET A 570 17.19 25.63 17.89
N TYR A 571 16.49 26.62 18.42
CA TYR A 571 15.09 26.47 18.79
C TYR A 571 14.21 27.39 17.93
N ALA A 572 12.99 26.96 17.67
CA ALA A 572 11.93 27.75 17.07
C ALA A 572 10.63 27.53 17.84
N ILE A 573 9.97 28.62 18.19
CA ILE A 573 8.65 28.65 18.80
C ILE A 573 7.65 29.08 17.74
N THR A 574 6.66 28.23 17.49
CA THR A 574 5.64 28.43 16.48
C THR A 574 4.30 28.62 17.15
N ASP A 575 3.59 29.68 16.77
CA ASP A 575 2.18 29.86 17.10
C ASP A 575 1.37 28.83 16.31
N LEU A 576 0.67 27.94 17.00
CA LEU A 576 -0.02 26.81 16.36
C LEU A 576 -1.35 27.20 15.72
N THR A 577 -1.88 28.38 16.00
CA THR A 577 -3.09 28.91 15.36
C THR A 577 -2.76 29.52 14.00
N SER A 578 -1.65 30.24 13.90
CA SER A 578 -1.22 30.92 12.67
C SER A 578 -0.18 30.15 11.86
N GLY A 579 0.49 29.16 12.46
CA GLY A 579 1.59 28.40 11.85
C GLY A 579 2.89 29.18 11.71
N ARG A 580 2.98 30.40 12.25
CA ARG A 580 4.15 31.27 12.12
C ARG A 580 5.13 31.08 13.27
N THR A 581 6.43 31.07 12.95
CA THR A 581 7.49 31.13 13.96
C THR A 581 7.49 32.51 14.62
N VAL A 582 7.16 32.57 15.91
CA VAL A 582 7.04 33.80 16.69
C VAL A 582 8.30 34.13 17.50
N LEU A 583 9.16 33.12 17.77
CA LEU A 583 10.45 33.33 18.41
C LEU A 583 11.43 32.23 17.97
N ASN A 584 12.70 32.56 17.75
CA ASN A 584 13.73 31.57 17.45
C ASN A 584 15.09 32.02 18.03
N GLY A 585 16.04 31.09 18.13
CA GLY A 585 17.37 31.40 18.62
C GLY A 585 18.27 30.17 18.70
N THR A 586 19.45 30.35 19.27
CA THR A 586 20.44 29.26 19.43
C THR A 586 20.62 28.87 20.89
N ILE A 587 20.94 27.60 21.13
CA ILE A 587 21.31 27.07 22.44
C ILE A 587 22.73 26.53 22.34
N ASN A 588 23.64 27.18 23.07
CA ASN A 588 25.07 26.87 23.05
C ASN A 588 25.61 26.41 24.41
N GLN A 589 24.72 26.26 25.40
CA GLN A 589 25.07 25.88 26.77
C GLN A 589 24.15 24.74 27.24
N PRO A 590 24.60 23.89 28.17
CA PRO A 590 23.84 22.72 28.62
C PRO A 590 22.58 23.09 29.40
N GLN A 591 22.55 24.25 30.05
CA GLN A 591 21.40 24.71 30.82
C GLN A 591 21.14 26.19 30.55
N GLY A 592 19.88 26.60 30.64
CA GLY A 592 19.48 27.98 30.49
C GLY A 592 17.98 28.17 30.37
N ASN A 593 17.57 29.36 29.97
CA ASN A 593 16.18 29.73 29.81
C ASN A 593 15.92 30.44 28.48
N ILE A 594 14.74 30.20 27.91
CA ILE A 594 14.21 30.96 26.78
C ILE A 594 13.11 31.84 27.36
N ASN A 595 13.29 33.16 27.26
CA ASN A 595 12.30 34.12 27.73
C ASN A 595 11.10 34.13 26.78
N ILE A 596 9.91 33.80 27.31
CA ILE A 596 8.65 33.80 26.57
C ILE A 596 7.65 34.82 27.13
N SER A 597 8.08 35.72 28.02
CA SER A 597 7.21 36.72 28.67
C SER A 597 6.41 37.57 27.68
N LEU A 598 7.00 37.93 26.54
CA LEU A 598 6.39 38.77 25.50
C LEU A 598 5.42 38.03 24.56
N LEU A 599 5.32 36.70 24.64
CA LEU A 599 4.33 35.96 23.86
C LEU A 599 2.92 36.24 24.40
N PRO A 600 1.93 36.56 23.55
CA PRO A 600 0.54 36.69 23.99
C PRO A 600 -0.02 35.35 24.49
N ARG A 601 -1.22 35.36 25.08
CA ARG A 601 -1.93 34.12 25.41
C ARG A 601 -2.27 33.37 24.14
N GLY A 602 -2.01 32.07 24.11
CA GLY A 602 -2.15 31.27 22.90
C GLY A 602 -1.52 29.88 23.02
N THR A 603 -1.64 29.11 21.95
CA THR A 603 -1.13 27.74 21.87
C THR A 603 0.14 27.72 21.02
N TYR A 604 1.23 27.23 21.58
CA TYR A 604 2.55 27.28 20.97
C TYR A 604 3.22 25.90 20.92
N SER A 605 4.13 25.69 19.98
CA SER A 605 5.10 24.59 20.03
C SER A 605 6.52 25.12 20.00
N ILE A 606 7.42 24.48 20.75
CA ILE A 606 8.86 24.71 20.69
C ILE A 606 9.48 23.48 20.04
N SER A 607 10.20 23.69 18.95
CA SER A 607 11.02 22.68 18.28
C SER A 607 12.50 23.00 18.49
N VAL A 608 13.29 22.01 18.87
CA VAL A 608 14.75 22.14 19.00
C VAL A 608 15.43 21.26 17.96
N TYR A 609 16.41 21.82 17.27
CA TYR A 609 17.10 21.21 16.12
C TYR A 609 18.60 21.13 16.38
N ASN A 610 19.24 20.08 15.86
CA ASN A 610 20.68 19.98 15.87
C ASN A 610 21.27 20.62 14.61
N ILE A 611 22.05 21.69 14.78
CA ILE A 611 22.66 22.42 13.66
C ILE A 611 23.71 21.54 12.96
N ASN A 612 24.41 20.69 13.70
CA ASN A 612 25.48 19.83 13.18
C ASN A 612 24.96 18.59 12.45
N SER A 613 23.64 18.33 12.46
CA SER A 613 23.01 17.15 11.85
C SER A 613 21.96 17.54 10.80
N GLN A 614 22.30 18.48 9.90
CA GLN A 614 21.40 18.99 8.85
C GLN A 614 20.03 19.46 9.40
N PHE A 615 20.01 20.16 10.53
CA PHE A 615 18.78 20.61 11.20
C PHE A 615 17.81 19.48 11.58
N LYS A 616 18.29 18.28 11.91
CA LYS A 616 17.44 17.21 12.48
C LYS A 616 16.74 17.71 13.75
N LYS A 617 15.40 17.60 13.78
CA LYS A 617 14.57 17.92 14.96
C LYS A 617 14.85 16.90 16.07
N LEU A 618 15.21 17.39 17.25
CA LEU A 618 15.55 16.59 18.43
C LEU A 618 14.35 16.41 19.36
N ILE A 619 13.56 17.47 19.57
CA ILE A 619 12.35 17.44 20.40
C ILE A 619 11.36 18.50 19.91
N GLU A 620 10.08 18.20 20.09
CA GLU A 620 9.00 19.18 20.02
C GLU A 620 8.12 19.08 21.27
N ARG A 621 7.78 20.22 21.86
CA ARG A 621 6.86 20.32 23.01
C ARG A 621 5.80 21.38 22.71
N LYS A 622 4.55 21.05 22.97
CA LYS A 622 3.41 21.97 22.82
C LYS A 622 2.95 22.45 24.20
N TRP A 623 2.53 23.70 24.29
CA TRP A 623 1.94 24.24 25.51
C TRP A 623 0.94 25.34 25.21
N VAL A 624 0.13 25.65 26.22
CA VAL A 624 -0.77 26.81 26.23
C VAL A 624 -0.20 27.80 27.24
N LYS A 625 -0.07 29.06 26.84
CA LYS A 625 0.38 30.15 27.70
C LYS A 625 -0.80 30.94 28.27
#